data_AF-M5PDY0-F1
#
_entry.id   AF-M5PDY0-F1
#
_cell.length_a   1.000
_cell.length_b   1.000
_cell.length_c   1.000
_cell.angle_alpha   90.00
_cell.angle_beta   90.00
_cell.angle_gamma   90.00
#
_symmetry.space_group_name_H-M   'P 1'
#
loop_
_entity.id
_entity.type
_entity.pdbx_description
1 polymer ?
#
loop_
_entity_poly.entity_id
_entity_poly.type
_entity_poly.pdbx_seq_one_letter_code
_entity_poly.pdbx_strand_id
1 'polypeptide(L)'
;MNRILESQQIKESHFPITAFFNVLADSEFLEVIENLSKEVGTAINDVGCTFPCELEPDEESFEGIEFGVIDEEVIVDYPTFYYYLRIACDSYISDFPQYKEKIESLLKVIAQKYNIEEV
;
A
#
# COMPACT_ATOMS: atom_id res chain seq x y z
N MET A 1 11.17 2.74 11.17
CA MET A 1 11.69 3.80 10.30
C MET A 1 10.55 4.24 9.40
N ASN A 2 10.36 5.54 9.14
CA ASN A 2 9.24 5.97 8.29
C ASN A 2 9.54 5.61 6.83
N ARG A 3 8.65 4.84 6.21
CA ARG A 3 8.72 4.41 4.80
C ARG A 3 8.33 5.54 3.85
N ILE A 4 7.41 6.39 4.28
CA ILE A 4 6.95 7.56 3.56
C ILE A 4 7.20 8.79 4.43
N LEU A 5 7.94 9.76 3.89
CA LEU A 5 8.31 10.99 4.58
C LEU A 5 7.32 12.12 4.28
N GLU A 6 6.98 12.91 5.29
CA GLU A 6 6.12 14.11 5.17
C GLU A 6 6.68 15.18 4.20
N SER A 7 7.97 15.10 3.86
CA SER A 7 8.61 16.00 2.90
C SER A 7 8.22 15.74 1.44
N GLN A 8 7.53 14.63 1.15
CA GLN A 8 6.91 14.38 -0.13
C GLN A 8 5.57 15.14 -0.20
N GLN A 9 5.14 15.62 -1.37
CA GLN A 9 3.87 16.37 -1.55
C GLN A 9 2.64 15.46 -1.34
N ILE A 10 2.45 15.00 -0.13
CA ILE A 10 1.38 14.10 0.28
C ILE A 10 0.17 14.97 0.63
N LYS A 11 -0.99 14.63 0.07
CA LYS A 11 -2.25 15.26 0.47
C LYS A 11 -2.55 14.86 1.90
N GLU A 12 -2.98 15.81 2.74
CA GLU A 12 -3.40 15.54 4.11
C GLU A 12 -4.47 14.44 4.18
N SER A 13 -5.40 14.43 3.22
CA SER A 13 -6.43 13.37 3.08
C SER A 13 -5.90 11.98 2.77
N HIS A 14 -4.61 11.82 2.45
CA HIS A 14 -3.97 10.52 2.23
C HIS A 14 -3.15 10.06 3.44
N PHE A 15 -3.31 10.71 4.59
CA PHE A 15 -2.68 10.32 5.84
C PHE A 15 -2.85 8.82 6.18
N PRO A 16 -4.04 8.20 6.04
CA PRO A 16 -4.20 6.76 6.33
C PRO A 16 -3.24 5.85 5.53
N ILE A 17 -2.95 6.21 4.26
CA ILE A 17 -2.00 5.48 3.41
C ILE A 17 -0.59 5.57 3.97
N THR A 18 -0.19 6.78 4.40
CA THR A 18 1.14 6.99 4.98
C THR A 18 1.29 6.30 6.33
N ALA A 19 0.25 6.35 7.17
CA ALA A 19 0.21 5.65 8.45
C ALA A 19 0.36 4.15 8.24
N PHE A 20 -0.34 3.59 7.25
CA PHE A 20 -0.29 2.17 6.91
C PHE A 20 1.13 1.71 6.57
N PHE A 21 1.81 2.37 5.63
CA PHE A 21 3.18 1.95 5.28
C PHE A 21 4.19 2.24 6.40
N ASN A 22 3.97 3.26 7.21
CA ASN A 22 4.90 3.64 8.29
C ASN A 22 4.78 2.75 9.53
N VAL A 23 3.65 2.08 9.77
CA VAL A 23 3.49 1.16 10.91
C VAL A 23 4.15 -0.20 10.67
N LEU A 24 4.37 -0.59 9.41
CA LEU A 24 4.93 -1.89 9.05
C LEU A 24 6.35 -2.07 9.63
N ALA A 25 6.56 -3.16 10.37
CA ALA A 25 7.91 -3.54 10.76
C ALA A 25 8.69 -4.06 9.54
N ASP A 26 10.01 -3.90 9.57
CA ASP A 26 10.90 -4.35 8.49
C ASP A 26 10.73 -5.85 8.21
N SER A 27 10.46 -6.65 9.25
CA SER A 27 10.21 -8.09 9.14
C SER A 27 8.90 -8.46 8.46
N GLU A 28 7.92 -7.54 8.46
CA GLU A 28 6.57 -7.76 7.94
C GLU A 28 6.40 -7.19 6.52
N PHE A 29 7.20 -6.18 6.17
CA PHE A 29 7.03 -5.40 4.95
C PHE A 29 6.92 -6.26 3.69
N LEU A 30 7.80 -7.25 3.51
CA LEU A 30 7.78 -8.12 2.33
C LEU A 30 6.50 -8.96 2.23
N GLU A 31 6.01 -9.47 3.35
CA GLU A 31 4.78 -10.25 3.39
C GLU A 31 3.58 -9.37 3.02
N VAL A 32 3.56 -8.13 3.52
CA VAL A 32 2.51 -7.16 3.16
C VAL A 32 2.53 -6.84 1.67
N ILE A 33 3.69 -6.58 1.05
CA ILE A 33 3.74 -6.33 -0.40
C ILE A 33 3.29 -7.56 -1.20
N GLU A 34 3.60 -8.77 -0.74
CA GLU A 34 3.08 -9.99 -1.34
C GLU A 34 1.55 -10.10 -1.23
N ASN A 35 0.96 -9.72 -0.09
CA ASN A 35 -0.49 -9.72 0.11
C ASN A 35 -1.18 -8.68 -0.80
N LEU A 36 -0.64 -7.47 -0.85
CA LEU A 36 -1.13 -6.41 -1.75
C LEU A 36 -1.08 -6.85 -3.23
N SER A 37 -0.06 -7.60 -3.64
CA SER A 37 0.01 -8.16 -5.00
C SER A 37 -1.11 -9.15 -5.34
N LYS A 38 -1.72 -9.74 -4.31
CA LYS A 38 -2.79 -10.74 -4.40
C LYS A 38 -4.16 -10.16 -4.10
N GLU A 39 -4.28 -8.84 -3.92
CA GLU A 39 -5.52 -8.17 -3.45
C GLU A 39 -5.98 -8.71 -2.09
N VAL A 40 -5.03 -8.94 -1.18
CA VAL A 40 -5.30 -9.32 0.21
C VAL A 40 -4.96 -8.14 1.10
N GLY A 41 -5.96 -7.66 1.84
CA GLY A 41 -5.86 -6.59 2.80
C GLY A 41 -4.95 -6.94 3.97
N THR A 42 -4.58 -5.94 4.76
CA THR A 42 -3.74 -6.13 5.95
C THR A 42 -4.16 -5.14 7.02
N ALA A 43 -4.24 -5.58 8.26
CA ALA A 43 -4.57 -4.74 9.42
C ALA A 43 -3.53 -4.94 10.53
N ILE A 44 -2.94 -3.84 11.02
CA ILE A 44 -1.92 -3.80 12.07
C ILE A 44 -2.15 -2.57 12.94
N ASN A 45 -2.37 -2.77 14.25
CA ASN A 45 -2.49 -1.71 15.26
C ASN A 45 -3.41 -0.55 14.83
N ASP A 46 -4.68 -0.89 14.55
CA ASP A 46 -5.75 0.05 14.15
C ASP A 46 -5.53 0.76 12.80
N VAL A 47 -4.52 0.34 12.03
CA VAL A 47 -4.28 0.80 10.66
C VAL A 47 -4.45 -0.37 9.70
N GLY A 48 -5.08 -0.16 8.56
CA GLY A 48 -5.24 -1.23 7.59
C GLY A 48 -5.56 -0.78 6.17
N CYS A 49 -5.63 -1.77 5.29
CA CYS A 49 -6.15 -1.60 3.95
C CYS A 49 -7.09 -2.76 3.57
N THR A 50 -8.09 -2.45 2.76
CA THR A 50 -9.15 -3.37 2.34
C THR A 50 -9.34 -3.31 0.84
N PHE A 51 -9.36 -4.47 0.17
CA PHE A 51 -9.74 -4.56 -1.23
C PHE A 51 -11.25 -4.82 -1.36
N PRO A 52 -11.91 -4.32 -2.43
CA PRO A 52 -13.35 -4.53 -2.64
C PRO A 52 -13.77 -6.00 -2.71
N CYS A 53 -12.86 -6.90 -3.09
CA CYS A 53 -13.14 -8.34 -3.13
C CYS A 53 -13.23 -9.00 -1.76
N GLU A 54 -12.85 -8.29 -0.70
CA GLU A 54 -12.92 -8.75 0.69
C GLU A 54 -14.22 -8.34 1.39
N LEU A 55 -15.06 -7.53 0.73
CA LEU A 55 -16.31 -7.05 1.28
C LEU A 55 -17.37 -8.16 1.40
N GLU A 56 -18.07 -8.17 2.52
CA GLU A 56 -19.25 -8.99 2.75
C GLU A 56 -20.44 -8.45 1.92
N PRO A 57 -21.44 -9.29 1.59
CA PRO A 57 -22.55 -8.90 0.70
C PRO A 57 -23.40 -7.71 1.17
N ASP A 58 -23.37 -7.38 2.46
CA ASP A 58 -24.09 -6.27 3.06
C ASP A 58 -23.25 -5.00 3.24
N GLU A 59 -21.96 -5.03 2.88
CA GLU A 59 -21.07 -3.87 2.90
C GLU A 59 -21.21 -3.02 1.63
N GLU A 60 -20.91 -1.72 1.76
CA GLU A 60 -20.99 -0.78 0.64
C GLU A 60 -19.83 -1.00 -0.33
N SER A 61 -20.14 -1.28 -1.60
CA SER A 61 -19.13 -1.49 -2.63
C SER A 61 -18.39 -0.19 -2.98
N PHE A 62 -17.08 -0.26 -3.17
CA PHE A 62 -16.27 0.85 -3.67
C PHE A 62 -15.33 0.41 -4.81
N GLU A 63 -14.75 1.39 -5.51
CA GLU A 63 -13.71 1.18 -6.51
C GLU A 63 -12.35 1.63 -5.98
N GLY A 64 -11.32 0.83 -6.21
CA GLY A 64 -9.94 1.12 -5.77
C GLY A 64 -9.53 0.30 -4.55
N ILE A 65 -8.87 0.95 -3.60
CA ILE A 65 -8.46 0.37 -2.32
C ILE A 65 -8.72 1.37 -1.20
N GLU A 66 -9.23 0.86 -0.09
CA GLU A 66 -9.46 1.64 1.12
C GLU A 66 -8.26 1.52 2.06
N PHE A 67 -7.85 2.63 2.67
CA PHE A 67 -6.92 2.68 3.78
C PHE A 67 -7.59 3.35 4.98
N GLY A 68 -7.47 2.74 6.16
CA GLY A 68 -8.08 3.23 7.40
C GLY A 68 -7.08 3.36 8.53
N VAL A 69 -7.28 4.35 9.39
CA VAL A 69 -6.63 4.53 10.70
C VAL A 69 -7.63 5.07 11.71
N ILE A 70 -8.04 4.23 12.67
CA ILE A 70 -9.00 4.55 13.76
C ILE A 70 -10.28 5.27 13.26
N ASP A 71 -10.24 6.60 13.14
CA ASP A 71 -11.38 7.49 12.82
C ASP A 71 -11.24 8.16 11.44
N GLU A 72 -10.21 7.82 10.66
CA GLU A 72 -9.96 8.36 9.32
C GLU A 72 -9.79 7.25 8.29
N GLU A 73 -10.52 7.36 7.18
CA GLU A 73 -10.43 6.44 6.05
C GLU A 73 -10.29 7.21 4.72
N VAL A 74 -9.65 6.58 3.74
CA VAL A 74 -9.55 7.10 2.39
C VAL A 74 -9.61 5.96 1.38
N ILE A 75 -10.52 6.09 0.42
CA ILE A 75 -10.55 5.25 -0.77
C ILE A 75 -9.78 5.96 -1.88
N VAL A 76 -8.81 5.27 -2.48
CA VAL A 76 -8.01 5.81 -3.59
C VAL A 76 -8.02 4.88 -4.80
N ASP A 77 -7.85 5.46 -5.98
CA ASP A 77 -7.69 4.69 -7.21
C ASP A 77 -6.36 3.90 -7.22
N TYR A 78 -6.29 2.88 -8.07
CA TYR A 78 -5.10 2.03 -8.17
C TYR A 78 -3.82 2.77 -8.57
N PRO A 79 -3.84 3.78 -9.47
CA PRO A 79 -2.66 4.60 -9.75
C PRO A 79 -2.15 5.35 -8.51
N THR A 80 -3.05 5.95 -7.71
CA THR A 80 -2.68 6.64 -6.47
C THR A 80 -2.12 5.66 -5.45
N PHE A 81 -2.75 4.50 -5.28
CA PHE A 81 -2.22 3.41 -4.45
C PHE A 81 -0.80 3.00 -4.88
N TYR A 82 -0.61 2.72 -6.17
CA TYR A 82 0.68 2.28 -6.70
C TYR A 82 1.78 3.32 -6.50
N TYR A 83 1.45 4.61 -6.62
CA TYR A 83 2.38 5.70 -6.33
C TYR A 83 2.94 5.61 -4.90
N TYR A 84 2.07 5.46 -3.89
CA TYR A 84 2.50 5.33 -2.49
C TYR A 84 3.24 4.03 -2.22
N LEU A 85 2.77 2.93 -2.82
CA LEU A 85 3.45 1.64 -2.74
C LEU A 85 4.88 1.73 -3.28
N ARG A 86 5.08 2.37 -4.44
CA ARG A 86 6.40 2.54 -5.05
C ARG A 86 7.34 3.31 -4.13
N ILE A 87 6.88 4.41 -3.54
CA ILE A 87 7.64 5.19 -2.56
C ILE A 87 8.08 4.33 -1.38
N ALA A 88 7.15 3.59 -0.77
CA ALA A 88 7.45 2.76 0.39
C ALA A 88 8.43 1.64 0.04
N CYS A 89 8.28 1.03 -1.13
CA CYS A 89 9.18 0.01 -1.66
C CYS A 89 10.59 0.57 -1.93
N ASP A 90 10.71 1.73 -2.55
CA ASP A 90 12.00 2.36 -2.83
C ASP A 90 12.73 2.71 -1.52
N SER A 91 12.01 3.20 -0.51
CA SER A 91 12.54 3.40 0.85
C SER A 91 13.07 2.08 1.44
N TYR A 92 12.27 1.02 1.41
CA TYR A 92 12.66 -0.28 1.94
C TYR A 92 13.87 -0.89 1.20
N ILE A 93 13.92 -0.76 -0.13
CA ILE A 93 15.05 -1.23 -0.95
C ILE A 93 16.35 -0.51 -0.57
N SER A 94 16.28 0.78 -0.22
CA SER A 94 17.45 1.54 0.23
C SER A 94 18.09 0.94 1.48
N ASP A 95 17.27 0.41 2.40
CA ASP A 95 17.75 -0.24 3.63
C ASP A 95 18.12 -1.71 3.41
N PHE A 96 17.40 -2.40 2.52
CA PHE A 96 17.52 -3.84 2.28
C PHE A 96 17.67 -4.19 0.79
N PRO A 97 18.81 -3.82 0.16
CA PRO A 97 19.03 -3.97 -1.27
C PRO A 97 18.96 -5.43 -1.75
N GLN A 98 19.17 -6.42 -0.86
CA GLN A 98 19.03 -7.85 -1.18
C GLN A 98 17.63 -8.25 -1.62
N TYR A 99 16.60 -7.47 -1.29
CA TYR A 99 15.22 -7.75 -1.67
C TYR A 99 14.75 -7.01 -2.92
N LYS A 100 15.61 -6.20 -3.55
CA LYS A 100 15.26 -5.38 -4.70
C LYS A 100 14.59 -6.18 -5.82
N GLU A 101 15.20 -7.28 -6.26
CA GLU A 101 14.66 -8.08 -7.36
C GLU A 101 13.26 -8.62 -7.06
N LYS A 102 13.04 -9.09 -5.83
CA LYS A 102 11.75 -9.59 -5.38
C LYS A 102 10.69 -8.49 -5.36
N ILE A 103 11.03 -7.33 -4.81
CA ILE A 103 10.11 -6.19 -4.71
C ILE A 103 9.75 -5.66 -6.10
N GLU A 104 10.73 -5.49 -7.00
CA GLU A 104 10.48 -5.05 -8.38
C GLU A 104 9.58 -6.05 -9.14
N SER A 105 9.74 -7.35 -8.90
CA SER A 105 8.86 -8.37 -9.46
C SER A 105 7.40 -8.21 -8.97
N LEU A 106 7.21 -7.96 -7.67
CA LEU A 106 5.88 -7.74 -7.08
C LEU A 106 5.24 -6.44 -7.60
N LEU A 107 6.02 -5.35 -7.66
CA LEU A 107 5.57 -4.08 -8.23
C LEU A 107 5.11 -4.24 -9.68
N LYS A 108 5.87 -4.98 -10.49
CA LYS A 108 5.49 -5.27 -11.87
C LYS A 108 4.18 -6.05 -11.98
N VAL A 109 3.97 -7.05 -11.12
CA VAL A 109 2.70 -7.80 -11.07
C VAL A 109 1.53 -6.87 -10.77
N ILE A 110 1.69 -5.96 -9.81
CA ILE A 110 0.67 -4.99 -9.41
C ILE A 110 0.40 -3.99 -10.55
N ALA A 111 1.45 -3.44 -11.18
CA ALA A 111 1.33 -2.51 -12.29
C ALA A 111 0.58 -3.13 -13.47
N GLN A 112 0.91 -4.38 -13.82
CA GLN A 112 0.22 -5.12 -14.87
C GLN A 112 -1.25 -5.37 -14.54
N LYS A 113 -1.57 -5.72 -13.28
CA LYS A 113 -2.95 -5.97 -12.84
C LYS A 113 -3.83 -4.73 -13.05
N TYR A 114 -3.31 -3.55 -12.76
CA TYR A 114 -4.07 -2.29 -12.82
C TYR A 114 -3.81 -1.45 -14.07
N ASN A 115 -3.15 -2.02 -15.09
CA ASN A 115 -2.79 -1.33 -16.34
C ASN A 115 -2.03 -0.01 -16.13
N ILE A 116 -1.10 0.00 -15.18
CA ILE A 116 -0.27 1.16 -14.86
C ILE A 116 0.96 1.15 -15.77
N GLU A 117 1.18 2.24 -16.49
CA GLU A 117 2.40 2.45 -17.27
C GLU A 117 3.56 2.75 -16.31
N GLU A 118 4.49 1.81 -16.16
CA GLU A 118 5.75 2.05 -15.44
C GLU A 118 6.61 3.00 -16.28
N VAL A 119 6.87 4.20 -15.75
CA VAL A 119 7.68 5.26 -16.39
C VAL A 119 9.16 5.09 -16.08
#